data_AF-A0A4P9W6V2-F1
#
_entry.id   AF-A0A4P9W6V2-F1
#
_cell.length_a   1.000
_cell.length_b   1.000
_cell.length_c   1.000
_cell.angle_alpha   90.00
_cell.angle_beta   90.00
_cell.angle_gamma   90.00
#
_symmetry.space_group_name_H-M   'P 1'
#
loop_
_entity.id
_entity.type
_entity.pdbx_description
1 polymer ?
#
loop_
_entity_poly.entity_id
_entity_poly.type
_entity_poly.pdbx_seq_one_letter_code
_entity_poly.pdbx_strand_id
1 'polypeptide(L)' 'FFPNTLVNAVNTPPWQTLLPRIGDAMMTHLLLHTSLFISLSDGCYYQVAGE' A
#
# COMPACT_ATOMS: atom_id res chain seq x y z
N PHE A 1 3.41 2.86 -20.68
CA PHE A 1 2.32 2.82 -19.69
C PHE A 1 2.45 1.50 -18.96
N PHE A 2 3.08 1.46 -17.78
CA PHE A 2 3.17 0.25 -16.96
C PHE A 2 1.96 0.25 -16.02
N PRO A 3 1.02 -0.70 -16.14
CA PRO A 3 -0.13 -0.78 -15.26
C PRO A 3 0.32 -1.48 -13.98
N ASN A 4 1.16 -0.80 -13.17
CA ASN A 4 1.53 -1.33 -11.87
C ASN A 4 0.32 -1.17 -10.95
N THR A 5 -0.52 -2.22 -10.87
CA THR A 5 -1.69 -2.29 -9.97
C THR A 5 -1.33 -1.86 -8.55
N LEU A 6 -0.12 -2.20 -8.10
CA LEU A 6 0.47 -1.76 -6.85
C LEU A 6 0.62 -0.23 -6.77
N VAL A 7 1.19 0.41 -7.81
CA VAL A 7 1.37 1.88 -7.88
C VAL A 7 0.02 2.58 -7.84
N ASN A 8 -1.02 2.02 -8.47
CA ASN A 8 -2.37 2.58 -8.39
C ASN A 8 -2.98 2.42 -6.99
N ALA A 9 -2.70 1.30 -6.29
CA ALA A 9 -3.18 1.05 -4.94
C ALA A 9 -2.53 1.99 -3.90
N VAL A 10 -1.21 2.18 -3.98
CA VAL A 10 -0.45 3.01 -3.02
C VAL A 10 -0.50 4.51 -3.32
N ASN A 11 -1.01 4.93 -4.48
CA ASN A 11 -1.23 6.36 -4.80
C ASN A 11 -2.61 6.89 -4.38
N THR A 12 -3.35 6.16 -3.54
CA THR A 12 -4.67 6.59 -3.06
C THR A 12 -4.55 7.54 -1.85
N PRO A 13 -5.58 8.38 -1.58
CA PRO A 13 -5.55 9.37 -0.49
C PRO A 13 -5.15 8.84 0.90
N PRO A 14 -5.50 7.61 1.31
CA PRO A 14 -5.05 7.06 2.59
C PRO A 14 -3.52 6.98 2.73
N TRP A 15 -2.82 6.56 1.68
CA TRP A 15 -1.36 6.44 1.69
C TRP A 15 -0.67 7.79 1.65
N GLN A 16 -1.22 8.75 0.89
CA GLN A 16 -0.75 10.14 0.88
C GLN A 16 -0.92 10.82 2.25
N THR A 17 -1.92 10.40 3.03
CA THR A 17 -2.12 10.89 4.40
C THR A 17 -1.21 10.17 5.40
N LEU A 18 -0.94 8.88 5.17
CA LEU A 18 -0.11 8.05 6.05
C LEU A 18 1.36 8.44 5.97
N LEU A 19 1.90 8.61 4.75
CA LEU A 19 3.30 8.94 4.51
C LEU A 19 3.83 10.11 5.35
N PRO A 20 3.21 11.30 5.36
CA PRO A 20 3.70 12.43 6.16
C PRO A 20 3.58 12.21 7.67
N ARG A 21 2.78 11.23 8.13
CA ARG A 21 2.61 10.93 9.56
C ARG A 21 3.68 9.98 10.11
N ILE A 22 4.12 9.02 9.29
CA ILE A 22 5.06 7.97 9.73
C ILE A 22 6.46 8.16 9.15
N GLY A 23 6.60 8.97 8.11
CA GLY A 23 7.85 9.23 7.41
C GLY A 23 8.28 8.10 6.48
N ASP A 24 9.23 8.42 5.59
CA ASP A 24 9.67 7.54 4.51
C ASP A 24 10.27 6.22 5.03
N ALA A 25 11.05 6.29 6.11
CA ALA A 25 11.71 5.12 6.69
C ALA A 25 10.69 4.08 7.19
N MET A 26 9.65 4.54 7.89
CA MET A 26 8.62 3.64 8.40
C MET A 26 7.70 3.12 7.28
N MET A 27 7.35 3.98 6.31
CA MET A 27 6.60 3.53 5.13
C MET A 27 7.36 2.45 4.36
N THR A 28 8.66 2.64 4.16
CA THR A 28 9.52 1.66 3.50
C THR A 28 9.58 0.36 4.28
N HIS A 29 9.69 0.43 5.61
CA HIS A 29 9.69 -0.77 6.44
C HIS A 29 8.37 -1.56 6.31
N LEU A 30 7.22 -0.88 6.32
CA LEU A 30 5.92 -1.51 6.09
C LEU A 30 5.86 -2.19 4.72
N LEU A 31 6.25 -1.49 3.65
CA LEU A 31 6.18 -2.05 2.29
C LEU A 31 7.14 -3.22 2.05
N LEU A 32 8.24 -3.32 2.79
CA LEU A 32 9.25 -4.37 2.61
C LEU A 32 9.12 -5.54 3.57
N HIS A 33 8.59 -5.31 4.77
CA HIS A 33 8.64 -6.29 5.86
C HIS A 33 7.28 -6.67 6.45
N THR A 34 6.19 -6.07 5.96
CA THR A 34 4.84 -6.43 6.42
C THR A 34 3.94 -6.82 5.26
N SER A 35 3.03 -7.76 5.52
CA SER A 35 1.98 -8.13 4.58
C SER A 35 0.81 -7.16 4.72
N LEU A 36 0.60 -6.33 3.69
CA LEU A 36 -0.42 -5.29 3.68
C LEU A 36 -1.57 -5.68 2.76
N PHE A 37 -2.80 -5.61 3.28
CA PHE A 37 -4.00 -6.02 2.57
C PHE A 37 -4.97 -4.85 2.44
N ILE A 38 -5.51 -4.63 1.25
CA ILE A 38 -6.59 -3.70 1.00
C ILE A 38 -7.89 -4.47 0.80
N SER A 39 -8.95 -4.06 1.48
CA SER A 39 -10.29 -4.61 1.26
C SER A 39 -10.82 -4.22 -0.11
N LEU A 40 -11.31 -5.19 -0.85
CA LEU A 40 -12.05 -5.01 -2.09
C LEU A 40 -13.56 -5.01 -1.80
N SER A 41 -14.35 -4.48 -2.74
CA SER A 41 -15.80 -4.32 -2.60
C SER A 41 -16.59 -5.63 -2.58
N ASP A 42 -15.97 -6.72 -3.03
CA ASP A 42 -16.51 -8.08 -3.05
C ASP A 42 -16.25 -8.86 -1.76
N GLY A 43 -15.67 -8.21 -0.74
CA GLY A 43 -15.28 -8.86 0.52
C GLY A 43 -13.97 -9.65 0.43
N CYS A 44 -13.27 -9.59 -0.71
CA CYS A 44 -11.93 -10.12 -0.85
C CYS A 44 -10.88 -9.10 -0.39
N TYR A 45 -9.64 -9.56 -0.26
CA TYR A 45 -8.50 -8.72 0.06
C TYR A 45 -7.43 -8.82 -1.02
N TYR A 46 -6.84 -7.69 -1.37
CA TYR A 46 -5.69 -7.61 -2.27
C TYR A 46 -4.42 -7.34 -1.46
N GLN A 47 -3.42 -8.21 -1.59
CA GLN A 47 -2.12 -8.01 -0.98
C GLN A 47 -1.29 -7.01 -1.81
N VAL A 48 -0.87 -5.94 -1.16
CA VAL A 48 -0.14 -4.82 -1.77
C VAL A 48 1.37 -4.94 -1.52
N ALA A 49 1.77 -5.57 -0.43
CA ALA A 49 3.14 -5.71 0.02
C ALA A 49 3.33 -6.99 0.83
N GLY A 50 4.58 -7.42 1.01
CA GLY A 50 4.98 -8.67 1.68
C GLY A 50 5.05 -9.87 0.73
N GLU A 51 5.84 -10.89 1.11
CA GLU A 51 5.85 -12.23 0.48
C GLU A 51 4.65 -13.08 0.93
#